data_AF-A0A9P1MZ01-F1
#
_entry.id   AF-A0A9P1MZ01-F1
#
_cell.length_a   1.000
_cell.length_b   1.000
_cell.length_c   1.000
_cell.angle_alpha   90.00
_cell.angle_beta   90.00
_cell.angle_gamma   90.00
#
_symmetry.space_group_name_H-M   'P 1'
#
loop_
_entity.id
_entity.type
_entity.pdbx_description
1 polymer ?
#
loop_
_entity_poly.entity_id
_entity_poly.type
_entity_poly.pdbx_seq_one_letter_code
_entity_poly.pdbx_strand_id
1 'polypeptide(L)'
;MSTAILLVGFIVYATQGFPEFEPIAVLGGVFWAIGNSTAVPIMNSIGIGMGMLVWGTTNCIAGWAAGRFGLFGINATIPALPILNYFGLVLVIIGGFLFSQLQPTECIENERSPLLAEPDDELLDSPSENNVIIPRDDIPQHLGAHRNRKRLIAVIVSLIAGVFYGVTFVPVIYIQDHPEIYPTAPKSGLGFVFSHFVGIFVTSTAILITYVIYSRNNPYVSNKLIGPGLLAGAMWGTAQSSWFVANDNLSQAVSFPIVSMVPGVCAALWSVFYFRDIEGPRNLRLLAIAVLITLTGAICVGISK
;
A
#
# COMPACT_ATOMS: atom_id res chain seq x y z
N MET A 1 2.01 -14.64 -2.84
CA MET A 1 1.61 -13.36 -3.46
C MET A 1 2.42 -13.03 -4.71
N SER A 2 3.73 -12.77 -4.61
CA SER A 2 4.58 -12.37 -5.75
C SER A 2 4.54 -13.32 -6.95
N THR A 3 4.48 -14.63 -6.73
CA THR A 3 4.31 -15.62 -7.81
C THR A 3 3.01 -15.41 -8.59
N ALA A 4 1.89 -15.16 -7.91
CA ALA A 4 0.60 -14.90 -8.57
C ALA A 4 0.61 -13.57 -9.33
N ILE A 5 1.26 -12.54 -8.77
CA ILE A 5 1.50 -11.27 -9.46
C ILE A 5 2.25 -11.54 -10.78
N LEU A 6 3.36 -12.27 -10.73
CA LEU A 6 4.14 -12.62 -11.93
C LEU A 6 3.31 -13.39 -12.97
N LEU A 7 2.47 -14.34 -12.55
CA LEU A 7 1.59 -15.08 -13.46
C LEU A 7 0.59 -14.15 -14.17
N VAL A 8 -0.01 -13.20 -13.45
CA VAL A 8 -0.88 -12.19 -14.08
C VAL A 8 -0.08 -11.32 -15.06
N GLY A 9 1.14 -10.92 -14.67
CA GLY A 9 2.03 -10.17 -15.55
C GLY A 9 2.38 -10.92 -16.84
N PHE A 10 2.60 -12.23 -16.74
CA PHE A 10 2.85 -13.07 -17.91
C PHE A 10 1.62 -13.18 -18.83
N ILE A 11 0.41 -13.24 -18.27
CA ILE A 11 -0.83 -13.20 -19.07
C ILE A 11 -0.94 -11.85 -19.80
N VAL A 12 -0.69 -10.74 -19.11
CA VAL A 12 -0.67 -9.41 -19.74
C VAL A 12 0.41 -9.35 -20.83
N TYR A 13 1.60 -9.88 -20.56
CA TYR A 13 2.70 -9.95 -21.52
C TYR A 13 2.31 -10.67 -22.82
N ALA A 14 1.65 -11.82 -22.69
CA ALA A 14 1.17 -12.60 -23.83
C ALA A 14 0.06 -11.86 -24.61
N THR A 15 -0.87 -11.18 -23.93
CA THR A 15 -1.94 -10.42 -24.61
C THR A 15 -1.43 -9.19 -25.33
N GLN A 16 -0.30 -8.61 -24.90
CA GLN A 16 0.38 -7.51 -25.60
C GLN A 16 1.29 -7.97 -26.74
N GLY A 17 1.35 -9.29 -27.03
CA GLY A 17 2.16 -9.82 -28.12
C GLY A 17 3.66 -9.92 -27.82
N PHE A 18 4.02 -10.17 -26.55
CA PHE A 18 5.41 -10.28 -26.09
C PHE A 18 6.26 -9.03 -26.41
N PRO A 19 5.90 -7.86 -25.85
CA PRO A 19 6.68 -6.63 -26.02
C PRO A 19 8.13 -6.78 -25.55
N GLU A 20 8.98 -5.80 -25.89
CA GLU A 20 10.37 -5.80 -25.41
C GLU A 20 10.43 -5.73 -23.87
N PHE A 21 11.35 -6.50 -23.29
CA PHE A 21 11.59 -6.50 -21.85
C PHE A 21 12.49 -5.33 -21.49
N GLU A 22 12.07 -4.55 -20.50
CA GLU A 22 12.69 -3.26 -20.16
C GLU A 22 13.30 -3.31 -18.76
N PRO A 23 14.64 -3.44 -18.63
CA PRO A 23 15.29 -3.62 -17.33
C PRO A 23 15.06 -2.47 -16.36
N ILE A 24 14.88 -1.25 -16.86
CA ILE A 24 14.66 -0.07 -16.00
C ILE A 24 13.26 -0.12 -15.36
N ALA A 25 12.26 -0.66 -16.07
CA ALA A 25 10.92 -0.84 -15.52
C ALA A 25 10.87 -1.83 -14.33
N VAL A 26 11.84 -2.75 -14.24
CA VAL A 26 12.05 -3.65 -13.10
C VAL A 26 12.24 -2.86 -11.80
N LEU A 27 12.92 -1.71 -11.85
CA LEU A 27 13.17 -0.88 -10.66
C LEU A 27 11.88 -0.41 -9.99
N GLY A 28 10.82 -0.16 -10.76
CA GLY A 28 9.51 0.16 -10.20
C GLY A 28 9.00 -0.96 -9.29
N GLY A 29 9.07 -2.20 -9.77
CA GLY A 29 8.71 -3.38 -9.00
C GLY A 29 9.57 -3.58 -7.75
N VAL A 30 10.87 -3.26 -7.85
CA VAL A 30 11.81 -3.28 -6.72
C VAL A 30 11.35 -2.31 -5.63
N PHE A 31 11.06 -1.05 -5.97
CA PHE A 31 10.58 -0.05 -5.01
C PHE A 31 9.29 -0.50 -4.33
N TRP A 32 8.33 -1.01 -5.09
CA TRP A 32 7.09 -1.54 -4.52
C TRP A 32 7.33 -2.68 -3.54
N ALA A 33 8.15 -3.67 -3.92
CA ALA A 33 8.42 -4.83 -3.08
C ALA A 33 9.17 -4.46 -1.79
N ILE A 34 10.12 -3.53 -1.85
CA ILE A 34 10.82 -3.01 -0.66
C ILE A 34 9.83 -2.28 0.26
N GLY A 35 9.02 -1.37 -0.27
CA GLY A 35 7.97 -0.69 0.51
C GLY A 35 7.04 -1.71 1.18
N ASN A 36 6.58 -2.70 0.42
CA ASN A 36 5.62 -3.70 0.89
C ASN A 36 6.20 -4.65 1.95
N SER A 37 7.51 -4.89 1.94
CA SER A 37 8.18 -5.67 3.00
C SER A 37 8.08 -5.03 4.39
N THR A 38 7.89 -3.72 4.45
CA THR A 38 7.78 -2.96 5.71
C THR A 38 6.36 -2.86 6.24
N ALA A 39 5.35 -3.28 5.47
CA ALA A 39 3.94 -3.12 5.81
C ALA A 39 3.56 -3.81 7.13
N VAL A 40 3.95 -5.08 7.32
CA VAL A 40 3.65 -5.84 8.55
C VAL A 40 4.32 -5.22 9.78
N PRO A 41 5.63 -4.89 9.78
CA PRO A 41 6.26 -4.16 10.87
C PRO A 41 5.58 -2.84 11.24
N ILE A 42 5.15 -2.05 10.23
CA ILE A 42 4.43 -0.79 10.46
C ILE A 42 3.10 -1.05 11.16
N MET A 43 2.29 -1.98 10.61
CA MET A 43 0.96 -2.32 11.15
C MET A 43 1.05 -2.82 12.60
N ASN A 44 2.05 -3.64 12.92
CA ASN A 44 2.27 -4.14 14.28
C ASN A 44 2.75 -3.06 15.26
N SER A 45 3.33 -1.95 14.76
CA SER A 45 3.94 -0.91 15.62
C SER A 45 3.02 0.28 15.89
N ILE A 46 2.34 0.80 14.85
CA ILE A 46 1.48 1.99 14.93
C ILE A 46 -0.01 1.69 14.70
N GLY A 47 -0.35 0.44 14.38
CA GLY A 47 -1.71 0.01 14.06
C GLY A 47 -2.03 0.13 12.57
N ILE A 48 -2.97 -0.69 12.12
CA ILE A 48 -3.37 -0.82 10.71
C ILE A 48 -3.88 0.51 10.14
N GLY A 49 -4.81 1.19 10.84
CA GLY A 49 -5.39 2.45 10.38
C GLY A 49 -4.40 3.61 10.26
N MET A 50 -3.55 3.81 11.28
CA MET A 50 -2.53 4.87 11.25
C MET A 50 -1.44 4.58 10.22
N GLY A 51 -1.02 3.31 10.07
CA GLY A 51 -0.09 2.90 9.02
C GLY A 51 -0.64 3.23 7.62
N MET A 52 -1.82 2.71 7.30
CA MET A 52 -2.48 2.94 6.01
C MET A 52 -2.63 4.41 5.67
N LEU A 53 -2.98 5.24 6.64
CA LEU A 53 -3.07 6.68 6.46
C LEU A 53 -1.72 7.29 6.08
N VAL A 54 -0.66 7.01 6.85
CA VAL A 54 0.63 7.65 6.68
C VAL A 54 1.25 7.24 5.35
N TRP A 55 1.41 5.93 5.08
CA TRP A 55 2.01 5.51 3.80
C TRP A 55 1.09 5.83 2.61
N GLY A 56 -0.24 5.77 2.78
CA GLY A 56 -1.20 6.05 1.71
C GLY A 56 -1.20 7.52 1.30
N THR A 57 -1.14 8.42 2.29
CA THR A 57 -1.01 9.87 2.03
C THR A 57 0.32 10.19 1.38
N THR A 58 1.42 9.60 1.87
CA THR A 58 2.74 9.82 1.27
C THR A 58 2.84 9.24 -0.14
N ASN A 59 2.26 8.07 -0.40
CA ASN A 59 2.16 7.48 -1.74
C ASN A 59 1.42 8.43 -2.71
N CYS A 60 0.26 8.91 -2.30
CA CYS A 60 -0.55 9.85 -3.08
C CYS A 60 0.23 11.13 -3.41
N ILE A 61 0.82 11.78 -2.39
CA ILE A 61 1.56 13.03 -2.57
C ILE A 61 2.83 12.82 -3.39
N ALA A 62 3.60 11.75 -3.13
CA ALA A 62 4.85 11.48 -3.83
C ALA A 62 4.60 11.18 -5.33
N GLY A 63 3.60 10.35 -5.64
CA GLY A 63 3.25 10.05 -7.03
C GLY A 63 2.65 11.26 -7.77
N TRP A 64 1.77 12.00 -7.11
CA TRP A 64 1.23 13.26 -7.64
C TRP A 64 2.34 14.28 -7.89
N ALA A 65 3.25 14.48 -6.94
CA ALA A 65 4.35 15.43 -7.04
C ALA A 65 5.36 15.03 -8.12
N ALA A 66 5.64 13.72 -8.25
CA ALA A 66 6.50 13.21 -9.30
C ALA A 66 5.97 13.63 -10.68
N GLY A 67 4.71 13.31 -10.99
CA GLY A 67 4.12 13.67 -12.27
C GLY A 67 3.93 15.18 -12.45
N ARG A 68 3.47 15.89 -11.41
CA ARG A 68 3.19 17.33 -11.50
C ARG A 68 4.44 18.18 -11.74
N PHE A 69 5.56 17.83 -11.11
CA PHE A 69 6.79 18.63 -11.18
C PHE A 69 7.86 18.03 -12.09
N GLY A 70 7.63 16.84 -12.67
CA GLY A 70 8.64 16.17 -13.48
C GLY A 70 9.83 15.67 -12.66
N LEU A 71 9.59 15.18 -11.44
CA LEU A 71 10.68 14.72 -10.58
C LEU A 71 11.34 13.48 -11.20
N PHE A 72 12.65 13.32 -10.97
CA PHE A 72 13.44 12.20 -11.51
C PHE A 72 13.55 12.17 -13.04
N GLY A 73 13.40 13.34 -13.68
CA GLY A 73 13.64 13.51 -15.12
C GLY A 73 12.43 13.16 -16.00
N ILE A 74 11.26 12.87 -15.42
CA ILE A 74 10.03 12.68 -16.21
C ILE A 74 9.46 14.03 -16.66
N ASN A 75 8.64 14.03 -17.71
CA ASN A 75 8.00 15.23 -18.20
C ASN A 75 6.93 15.70 -17.20
N ALA A 76 6.94 17.00 -16.89
CA ALA A 76 5.95 17.57 -15.98
C ALA A 76 4.56 17.60 -16.63
N THR A 77 3.60 16.88 -16.05
CA THR A 77 2.21 16.88 -16.49
C THR A 77 1.43 17.95 -15.73
N ILE A 78 1.14 19.07 -16.38
CA ILE A 78 0.33 20.16 -15.82
C ILE A 78 -1.14 19.91 -16.21
N PRO A 79 -2.06 19.68 -15.24
CA PRO A 79 -3.49 19.54 -15.54
C PRO A 79 -4.07 20.81 -16.16
N ALA A 80 -5.13 20.71 -16.99
CA ALA A 80 -5.77 21.88 -17.59
C ALA A 80 -6.32 22.88 -16.55
N LEU A 81 -6.78 22.37 -15.39
CA LEU A 81 -7.24 23.19 -14.27
C LEU A 81 -6.42 22.93 -12.99
N PRO A 82 -5.24 23.55 -12.83
CA PRO A 82 -4.36 23.27 -11.70
C PRO A 82 -5.01 23.52 -10.34
N ILE A 83 -5.73 24.65 -10.18
CA ILE A 83 -6.36 25.01 -8.89
C ILE A 83 -7.37 23.95 -8.46
N LEU A 84 -8.16 23.42 -9.41
CA LEU A 84 -9.13 22.37 -9.15
C LEU A 84 -8.44 21.05 -8.76
N ASN A 85 -7.29 20.75 -9.39
CA ASN A 85 -6.47 19.59 -9.06
C ASN A 85 -5.93 19.66 -7.62
N TYR A 86 -5.33 20.81 -7.23
CA TYR A 86 -4.85 21.02 -5.86
C TYR A 86 -5.98 20.95 -4.82
N PHE A 87 -7.12 21.56 -5.11
CA PHE A 87 -8.28 21.51 -4.24
C PHE A 87 -8.79 20.07 -4.07
N GLY A 88 -8.92 19.33 -5.17
CA GLY A 88 -9.32 17.93 -5.14
C GLY A 88 -8.33 17.04 -4.38
N LEU A 89 -7.03 17.26 -4.55
CA LEU A 89 -5.97 16.56 -3.79
C LEU A 89 -6.13 16.79 -2.28
N VAL A 90 -6.34 18.05 -1.85
CA VAL A 90 -6.54 18.37 -0.43
C VAL A 90 -7.79 17.67 0.12
N LEU A 91 -8.90 17.67 -0.63
CA LEU A 91 -10.11 16.94 -0.21
C LEU A 91 -9.87 15.43 -0.08
N VAL A 92 -9.16 14.83 -1.03
CA VAL A 92 -8.81 13.40 -1.01
C VAL A 92 -7.96 13.06 0.22
N ILE A 93 -7.00 13.91 0.59
CA ILE A 93 -6.17 13.72 1.80
C ILE A 93 -7.01 13.86 3.08
N ILE A 94 -7.89 14.86 3.15
CA ILE A 94 -8.82 15.04 4.29
C ILE A 94 -9.73 13.82 4.41
N GLY A 95 -10.26 13.33 3.28
CA GLY A 95 -11.07 12.11 3.22
C GLY A 95 -10.33 10.89 3.76
N GLY A 96 -9.10 10.66 3.31
CA GLY A 96 -8.22 9.61 3.83
C GLY A 96 -7.98 9.72 5.33
N PHE A 97 -7.76 10.93 5.84
CA PHE A 97 -7.62 11.19 7.27
C PHE A 97 -8.89 10.80 8.04
N LEU A 98 -10.07 11.19 7.57
CA LEU A 98 -11.33 10.80 8.19
C LEU A 98 -11.54 9.29 8.17
N PHE A 99 -11.17 8.61 7.08
CA PHE A 99 -11.19 7.14 7.00
C PHE A 99 -10.29 6.49 8.05
N SER A 100 -9.12 7.06 8.32
CA SER A 100 -8.21 6.53 9.35
C SER A 100 -8.75 6.62 10.77
N GLN A 101 -9.71 7.53 11.01
CA GLN A 101 -10.35 7.71 12.31
C GLN A 101 -11.57 6.81 12.50
N LEU A 102 -12.04 6.13 11.45
CA LEU A 102 -13.07 5.12 11.60
C LEU A 102 -12.46 3.94 12.36
N GLN A 103 -12.97 3.73 13.57
CA GLN A 103 -12.76 2.50 14.31
C GLN A 103 -13.84 1.52 13.83
N PRO A 104 -13.49 0.40 13.18
CA PRO A 104 -14.41 -0.71 13.07
C PRO A 104 -14.84 -1.09 14.49
N THR A 105 -16.13 -1.34 14.70
CA THR A 105 -16.59 -1.90 15.98
C THR A 105 -15.87 -3.22 16.14
N GLU A 106 -15.07 -3.34 17.19
CA GLU A 106 -14.32 -4.55 17.48
C GLU A 106 -15.31 -5.73 17.53
N CYS A 107 -15.25 -6.64 16.57
CA CYS A 107 -15.59 -8.03 16.87
C CYS A 107 -14.49 -8.49 17.84
N ILE A 108 -14.70 -8.22 19.13
CA ILE A 108 -13.96 -8.84 20.22
C ILE A 108 -14.39 -10.31 20.21
N GLU A 109 -13.84 -11.06 19.29
CA GLU A 109 -13.41 -12.41 19.62
C GLU A 109 -11.90 -12.33 19.74
N ASN A 110 -11.39 -12.90 20.82
CA ASN A 110 -10.03 -12.76 21.33
C ASN A 110 -9.03 -13.51 20.43
N GLU A 111 -9.07 -13.29 19.13
CA GLU A 111 -8.08 -13.77 18.18
C GLU A 111 -6.99 -12.71 18.07
N ARG A 112 -5.93 -12.87 18.86
CA ARG A 112 -4.61 -12.92 18.21
C ARG A 112 -4.84 -13.83 17.01
N SER A 113 -4.97 -13.28 15.81
CA SER A 113 -5.20 -14.07 14.62
C SER A 113 -4.16 -15.21 14.69
N PRO A 114 -4.55 -16.50 14.75
CA PRO A 114 -3.61 -17.60 14.97
C PRO A 114 -2.58 -17.74 13.82
N LEU A 115 -2.63 -16.81 12.87
CA LEU A 115 -1.77 -16.60 11.72
C LEU A 115 -0.64 -15.58 11.99
N LEU A 116 -0.73 -14.80 13.06
CA LEU A 116 0.24 -13.75 13.47
C LEU A 116 0.83 -13.97 14.87
N ALA A 117 0.44 -15.05 15.55
CA ALA A 117 1.08 -15.45 16.80
C ALA A 117 2.44 -16.10 16.48
N GLU A 118 3.53 -15.51 16.99
CA GLU A 118 4.75 -16.29 17.20
C GLU A 118 4.42 -17.41 18.20
N PRO A 119 4.93 -18.64 18.01
CA PRO A 119 4.78 -19.66 19.04
C PRO A 119 5.58 -19.19 20.25
N ASP A 120 4.91 -19.07 21.39
CA ASP A 120 5.57 -19.00 22.69
C ASP A 120 6.45 -20.25 22.81
N ASP A 121 7.74 -20.04 23.11
CA ASP A 121 8.68 -21.13 23.43
C ASP A 121 8.05 -22.01 24.52
N GLU A 122 7.83 -23.28 24.21
CA GLU A 122 7.51 -24.31 25.20
C GLU A 122 8.68 -24.45 26.19
N LEU A 123 8.59 -23.78 27.34
CA LEU A 123 9.42 -24.08 28.50
C LEU A 123 8.57 -24.10 29.79
N LEU A 124 8.16 -25.32 30.13
CA LEU A 124 8.06 -25.93 31.47
C LEU A 124 7.01 -25.41 32.48
N ASP A 125 6.16 -26.36 32.88
CA ASP A 125 5.27 -26.44 34.04
C ASP A 125 5.67 -25.62 35.29
N SER A 126 4.68 -24.95 35.89
CA SER A 126 4.14 -25.19 37.26
C SER A 126 3.47 -23.90 37.85
N PRO A 127 2.67 -23.96 38.95
CA PRO A 127 1.22 -23.76 38.90
C PRO A 127 0.72 -22.45 39.55
N SER A 128 -0.43 -21.99 39.07
CA SER A 128 -1.45 -21.14 39.74
C SER A 128 -1.02 -20.30 40.95
N GLU A 129 -1.01 -18.97 40.81
CA GLU A 129 -1.25 -18.06 41.95
C GLU A 129 -1.90 -16.73 41.52
N ASN A 130 -3.18 -16.62 41.88
CA ASN A 130 -3.89 -15.46 42.42
C ASN A 130 -3.87 -14.09 41.69
N ASN A 131 -5.11 -13.61 41.51
CA ASN A 131 -5.50 -12.21 41.32
C ASN A 131 -4.57 -11.21 42.03
N VAL A 132 -3.70 -10.55 41.27
CA VAL A 132 -3.06 -9.32 41.71
C VAL A 132 -3.66 -8.16 40.91
N ILE A 133 -4.62 -7.50 41.54
CA ILE A 133 -5.01 -6.13 41.19
C ILE A 133 -3.77 -5.27 41.48
N ILE A 134 -3.00 -4.90 40.46
CA ILE A 134 -1.90 -3.95 40.61
C ILE A 134 -2.49 -2.53 40.68
N PRO A 135 -2.28 -1.78 41.78
CA PRO A 135 -2.66 -0.37 41.87
C PRO A 135 -1.97 0.45 40.77
N ARG A 136 -2.72 1.38 40.17
CA ARG A 136 -2.16 2.46 39.35
C ARG A 136 -1.32 3.36 40.24
N ASP A 137 -0.03 3.06 40.39
CA ASP A 137 0.99 4.05 40.74
C ASP A 137 2.33 3.59 40.14
N ASP A 138 2.98 4.51 39.42
CA ASP A 138 4.35 4.47 38.90
C ASP A 138 4.72 3.45 37.80
N ILE A 139 4.27 3.69 36.56
CA ILE A 139 4.91 3.11 35.36
C ILE A 139 6.28 3.78 35.14
N PRO A 140 7.41 3.04 35.11
CA PRO A 140 8.72 3.64 34.90
C PRO A 140 8.82 4.34 33.53
N GLN A 141 9.25 5.61 33.52
CA GLN A 141 9.41 6.47 32.33
C GLN A 141 10.23 5.81 31.19
N HIS A 142 11.07 4.83 31.51
CA HIS A 142 11.91 4.09 30.57
C HIS A 142 11.11 3.23 29.56
N LEU A 143 9.94 2.70 29.93
CA LEU A 143 9.06 1.96 29.01
C LEU A 143 8.36 2.91 28.02
N GLY A 144 8.01 4.13 28.47
CA GLY A 144 7.38 5.16 27.65
C GLY A 144 8.31 5.69 26.55
N ALA A 145 9.58 5.94 26.89
CA ALA A 145 10.58 6.39 25.92
C ALA A 145 10.85 5.34 24.82
N HIS A 146 10.92 4.06 25.19
CA HIS A 146 11.10 2.97 24.23
C HIS A 146 9.89 2.80 23.29
N ARG A 147 8.67 2.92 23.83
CA ARG A 147 7.42 2.88 23.05
C ARG A 147 7.33 4.06 22.08
N ASN A 148 7.68 5.27 22.52
CA ASN A 148 7.69 6.47 21.68
C ASN A 148 8.74 6.38 20.56
N ARG A 149 9.93 5.82 20.85
CA ARG A 149 10.97 5.59 19.85
C ARG A 149 10.54 4.57 18.80
N LYS A 150 9.97 3.42 19.21
CA LYS A 150 9.42 2.42 18.28
C LYS A 150 8.33 3.01 17.39
N ARG A 151 7.42 3.81 17.98
CA ARG A 151 6.36 4.50 17.24
C ARG A 151 6.93 5.51 16.23
N LEU A 152 7.93 6.30 16.62
CA LEU A 152 8.60 7.25 15.72
C LEU A 152 9.28 6.54 14.55
N ILE A 153 10.02 5.46 14.82
CA ILE A 153 10.67 4.66 13.77
C ILE A 153 9.63 4.11 12.79
N ALA A 154 8.52 3.55 13.29
CA ALA A 154 7.46 3.04 12.43
C ALA A 154 6.81 4.12 11.56
N VAL A 155 6.63 5.34 12.08
CA VAL A 155 6.17 6.48 11.28
C VAL A 155 7.18 6.84 10.19
N ILE A 156 8.47 6.93 10.52
CA ILE A 156 9.53 7.22 9.53
C ILE A 156 9.56 6.14 8.44
N VAL A 157 9.54 4.87 8.82
CA VAL A 157 9.51 3.74 7.88
C VAL A 157 8.25 3.78 7.02
N SER A 158 7.09 4.15 7.59
CA SER A 158 5.84 4.32 6.84
C SER A 158 5.90 5.46 5.81
N LEU A 159 6.57 6.57 6.14
CA LEU A 159 6.80 7.67 5.19
C LEU A 159 7.71 7.19 4.04
N ILE A 160 8.81 6.50 4.35
CA ILE A 160 9.73 5.96 3.33
C ILE A 160 9.02 4.95 2.43
N ALA A 161 8.24 4.03 3.01
CA ALA A 161 7.44 3.07 2.25
C ALA A 161 6.44 3.76 1.32
N GLY A 162 5.77 4.80 1.81
CA GLY A 162 4.89 5.64 1.00
C GLY A 162 5.61 6.30 -0.17
N VAL A 163 6.82 6.81 0.02
CA VAL A 163 7.63 7.37 -1.08
C VAL A 163 7.93 6.30 -2.12
N PHE A 164 8.36 5.11 -1.71
CA PHE A 164 8.62 3.99 -2.63
C PHE A 164 7.39 3.56 -3.43
N TYR A 165 6.21 3.54 -2.81
CA TYR A 165 4.97 3.32 -3.54
C TYR A 165 4.69 4.45 -4.54
N GLY A 166 4.90 5.71 -4.14
CA GLY A 166 4.64 6.87 -4.99
C GLY A 166 5.52 6.92 -6.23
N VAL A 167 6.79 6.51 -6.10
CA VAL A 167 7.76 6.51 -7.21
C VAL A 167 7.78 5.20 -8.00
N THR A 168 6.91 4.23 -7.69
CA THR A 168 6.91 2.91 -8.33
C THR A 168 6.73 2.97 -9.85
N PHE A 169 5.99 3.96 -10.35
CA PHE A 169 5.73 4.15 -11.78
C PHE A 169 6.76 5.04 -12.48
N VAL A 170 7.61 5.75 -11.72
CA VAL A 170 8.58 6.71 -12.27
C VAL A 170 9.53 6.08 -13.30
N PRO A 171 10.13 4.88 -13.07
CA PRO A 171 11.02 4.28 -14.05
C PRO A 171 10.33 3.94 -15.37
N VAL A 172 9.06 3.53 -15.34
CA VAL A 172 8.28 3.22 -16.55
C VAL A 172 7.99 4.49 -17.33
N ILE A 173 7.57 5.55 -16.63
CA ILE A 173 7.21 6.81 -17.27
C ILE A 173 8.44 7.52 -17.82
N TYR A 174 9.58 7.41 -17.15
CA TYR A 174 10.84 7.89 -17.68
C TYR A 174 11.16 7.29 -19.05
N ILE A 175 10.93 5.99 -19.24
CA ILE A 175 11.12 5.34 -20.55
C ILE A 175 10.11 5.87 -21.58
N GLN A 176 8.84 5.99 -21.19
CA GLN A 176 7.77 6.51 -22.06
C GLN A 176 8.01 7.96 -22.51
N ASP A 177 8.62 8.78 -21.65
CA ASP A 177 8.92 10.19 -21.90
C ASP A 177 10.18 10.43 -22.75
N HIS A 178 11.06 9.44 -22.91
CA HIS A 178 12.31 9.54 -23.68
C HIS A 178 12.36 8.54 -24.85
N PRO A 179 11.44 8.64 -25.84
CA PRO A 179 11.39 7.73 -26.98
C PRO A 179 12.65 7.79 -27.86
N GLU A 180 13.42 8.87 -27.81
CA GLU A 180 14.71 8.99 -28.49
C GLU A 180 15.81 8.11 -27.89
N ILE A 181 15.72 7.81 -26.59
CA ILE A 181 16.64 6.91 -25.88
C ILE A 181 16.12 5.47 -25.98
N TYR A 182 14.80 5.29 -25.99
CA TYR A 182 14.13 3.98 -26.01
C TYR A 182 13.18 3.82 -27.21
N PRO A 183 13.69 3.76 -28.45
CA PRO A 183 12.86 3.75 -29.67
C PRO A 183 12.05 2.47 -29.86
N THR A 184 12.48 1.37 -29.25
CA THR A 184 11.84 0.05 -29.34
C THR A 184 10.91 -0.25 -28.17
N ALA A 185 10.90 0.62 -27.14
CA ALA A 185 10.10 0.43 -25.96
C ALA A 185 8.59 0.44 -26.27
N PRO A 186 7.78 -0.30 -25.49
CA PRO A 186 6.33 -0.29 -25.64
C PRO A 186 5.76 1.11 -25.42
N LYS A 187 4.82 1.52 -26.28
CA LYS A 187 4.13 2.81 -26.12
C LYS A 187 3.03 2.79 -25.06
N SER A 188 2.44 1.61 -24.81
CA SER A 188 1.46 1.43 -23.75
C SER A 188 2.15 0.98 -22.46
N GLY A 189 1.72 1.54 -21.34
CA GLY A 189 2.05 1.14 -19.98
C GLY A 189 1.84 -0.35 -19.71
N LEU A 190 0.88 -0.99 -20.39
CA LEU A 190 0.68 -2.45 -20.31
C LEU A 190 1.90 -3.25 -20.77
N GLY A 191 2.69 -2.73 -21.71
CA GLY A 191 3.91 -3.39 -22.16
C GLY A 191 4.98 -3.50 -21.08
N PHE A 192 4.95 -2.61 -20.08
CA PHE A 192 5.90 -2.60 -18.98
C PHE A 192 5.46 -3.41 -17.75
N VAL A 193 4.20 -3.84 -17.70
CA VAL A 193 3.63 -4.59 -16.56
C VAL A 193 4.48 -5.83 -16.24
N PHE A 194 4.88 -6.57 -17.26
CA PHE A 194 5.69 -7.78 -17.06
C PHE A 194 7.05 -7.46 -16.44
N SER A 195 7.78 -6.49 -16.99
CA SER A 195 9.06 -6.02 -16.45
C SER A 195 8.93 -5.54 -15.00
N HIS A 196 7.89 -4.78 -14.70
CA HIS A 196 7.57 -4.34 -13.34
C HIS A 196 7.32 -5.52 -12.40
N PHE A 197 6.54 -6.53 -12.82
CA PHE A 197 6.21 -7.68 -11.99
C PHE A 197 7.37 -8.64 -11.79
N VAL A 198 8.28 -8.73 -12.77
CA VAL A 198 9.56 -9.42 -12.60
C VAL A 198 10.37 -8.77 -11.47
N GLY A 199 10.41 -7.44 -11.40
CA GLY A 199 11.03 -6.71 -10.29
C GLY A 199 10.45 -7.08 -8.93
N ILE A 200 9.12 -7.10 -8.83
CA ILE A 200 8.42 -7.52 -7.60
C ILE A 200 8.82 -8.95 -7.22
N PHE A 201 8.81 -9.87 -8.18
CA PHE A 201 9.12 -11.27 -7.95
C PHE A 201 10.57 -11.49 -7.50
N VAL A 202 11.54 -10.90 -8.20
CA VAL A 202 12.96 -11.03 -7.88
C VAL A 202 13.27 -10.43 -6.51
N THR A 203 12.79 -9.22 -6.21
CA THR A 203 13.01 -8.57 -4.91
C THR A 203 12.34 -9.33 -3.78
N SER A 204 11.09 -9.78 -3.96
CA SER A 204 10.40 -10.58 -2.94
C SER A 204 11.12 -11.91 -2.68
N THR A 205 11.66 -12.53 -3.72
CA THR A 205 12.45 -13.76 -3.62
C THR A 205 13.77 -13.51 -2.90
N ALA A 206 14.46 -12.41 -3.19
CA ALA A 206 15.69 -12.03 -2.49
C ALA A 206 15.45 -11.76 -0.99
N ILE A 207 14.33 -11.11 -0.64
CA ILE A 207 13.92 -10.89 0.76
C ILE A 207 13.64 -12.24 1.43
N LEU A 208 12.92 -13.15 0.76
CA LEU A 208 12.67 -14.49 1.28
C LEU A 208 13.96 -15.29 1.49
N ILE A 209 14.88 -15.27 0.53
CA ILE A 209 16.19 -15.94 0.66
C ILE A 209 16.96 -15.37 1.85
N THR A 210 16.97 -14.05 2.01
CA THR A 210 17.62 -13.39 3.15
C THR A 210 16.99 -13.83 4.47
N TYR A 211 15.66 -13.93 4.53
CA TYR A 211 14.94 -14.42 5.70
C TYR A 211 15.29 -15.89 6.01
N VAL A 212 15.33 -16.76 5.00
CA VAL A 212 15.74 -18.18 5.15
C VAL A 212 17.16 -18.30 5.70
N ILE A 213 18.11 -17.50 5.19
CA ILE A 213 19.50 -17.49 5.67
C ILE A 213 19.55 -17.04 7.13
N TYR A 214 18.87 -15.94 7.46
CA TYR A 214 18.84 -15.40 8.83
C TYR A 214 18.19 -16.38 9.82
N SER A 215 17.09 -17.00 9.42
CA SER A 215 16.38 -18.01 10.20
C SER A 215 17.07 -19.39 10.21
N ARG A 216 18.30 -19.50 9.67
CA ARG A 216 19.07 -20.75 9.59
C ARG A 216 18.26 -21.91 9.00
N ASN A 217 17.57 -21.63 7.89
CA ASN A 217 16.69 -22.57 7.17
C ASN A 217 15.46 -23.05 7.97
N ASN A 218 15.04 -22.29 9.00
CA ASN A 218 13.78 -22.50 9.73
C ASN A 218 12.86 -21.26 9.63
N PRO A 219 12.46 -20.81 8.41
CA PRO A 219 11.52 -19.72 8.24
C PRO A 219 10.11 -20.15 8.66
N TYR A 220 9.39 -19.27 9.38
CA TYR A 220 7.98 -19.52 9.66
C TYR A 220 7.13 -19.09 8.46
N VAL A 221 6.43 -20.04 7.84
CA VAL A 221 5.47 -19.77 6.76
C VAL A 221 4.18 -20.52 7.07
N SER A 222 3.14 -19.79 7.45
CA SER A 222 1.83 -20.38 7.68
C SER A 222 1.22 -20.88 6.37
N ASN A 223 0.98 -22.20 6.30
CA ASN A 223 0.32 -22.86 5.17
C ASN A 223 -1.09 -22.30 4.90
N LYS A 224 -1.79 -21.86 5.95
CA LYS A 224 -3.12 -21.23 5.85
C LYS A 224 -3.09 -19.90 5.07
N LEU A 225 -1.95 -19.21 5.00
CA LEU A 225 -1.80 -17.93 4.30
C LEU A 225 -1.46 -18.08 2.80
N ILE A 226 -1.05 -19.27 2.36
CA ILE A 226 -0.57 -19.47 0.98
C ILE A 226 -1.70 -19.21 -0.04
N GLY A 227 -2.84 -19.88 0.13
CA GLY A 227 -3.98 -19.75 -0.77
C GLY A 227 -4.52 -18.31 -0.86
N PRO A 228 -4.93 -17.69 0.27
CA PRO A 228 -5.38 -16.31 0.31
C PRO A 228 -4.34 -15.33 -0.26
N GLY A 229 -3.05 -15.56 0.04
CA GLY A 229 -1.96 -14.73 -0.46
C GLY A 229 -1.73 -14.84 -1.98
N LEU A 230 -2.05 -15.98 -2.60
CA LEU A 230 -2.03 -16.12 -4.07
C LEU A 230 -3.22 -15.39 -4.71
N LEU A 231 -4.42 -15.53 -4.15
CA LEU A 231 -5.62 -14.84 -4.64
C LEU A 231 -5.45 -13.31 -4.55
N ALA A 232 -5.00 -12.81 -3.39
CA ALA A 232 -4.72 -11.39 -3.21
C ALA A 232 -3.66 -10.88 -4.20
N GLY A 233 -2.63 -11.68 -4.49
CA GLY A 233 -1.62 -11.35 -5.50
C GLY A 233 -2.19 -11.24 -6.91
N ALA A 234 -3.09 -12.16 -7.30
CA ALA A 234 -3.74 -12.11 -8.61
C ALA A 234 -4.67 -10.89 -8.74
N MET A 235 -5.46 -10.60 -7.70
CA MET A 235 -6.31 -9.41 -7.64
C MET A 235 -5.48 -8.13 -7.73
N TRP A 236 -4.40 -8.05 -6.95
CA TRP A 236 -3.50 -6.90 -6.97
C TRP A 236 -2.81 -6.73 -8.31
N GLY A 237 -2.30 -7.80 -8.93
CA GLY A 237 -1.66 -7.73 -10.24
C GLY A 237 -2.60 -7.24 -11.33
N THR A 238 -3.88 -7.65 -11.27
CA THR A 238 -4.92 -7.16 -12.19
C THR A 238 -5.18 -5.67 -11.98
N ALA A 239 -5.38 -5.25 -10.72
CA ALA A 239 -5.61 -3.85 -10.38
C ALA A 239 -4.42 -2.95 -10.76
N GLN A 240 -3.19 -3.42 -10.53
CA GLN A 240 -1.97 -2.69 -10.88
C GLN A 240 -1.83 -2.56 -12.40
N SER A 241 -2.19 -3.59 -13.16
CA SER A 241 -2.23 -3.51 -14.64
C SER A 241 -3.25 -2.46 -15.12
N SER A 242 -4.42 -2.38 -14.48
CA SER A 242 -5.39 -1.31 -14.75
C SER A 242 -4.87 0.07 -14.34
N TRP A 243 -4.05 0.16 -13.30
CA TRP A 243 -3.41 1.42 -12.90
C TRP A 243 -2.37 1.90 -13.94
N PHE A 244 -1.60 1.00 -14.55
CA PHE A 244 -0.75 1.37 -15.70
C PHE A 244 -1.57 2.03 -16.82
N VAL A 245 -2.71 1.45 -17.19
CA VAL A 245 -3.62 2.03 -18.19
C VAL A 245 -4.15 3.39 -17.73
N ALA A 246 -4.51 3.53 -16.46
CA ALA A 246 -4.99 4.81 -15.92
C ALA A 246 -3.91 5.89 -15.98
N ASN A 247 -2.64 5.56 -15.73
CA ASN A 247 -1.52 6.50 -15.81
C ASN A 247 -1.31 6.99 -17.25
N ASP A 248 -1.32 6.09 -18.24
CA ASP A 248 -1.23 6.45 -19.66
C ASP A 248 -2.35 7.41 -20.09
N ASN A 249 -3.58 7.17 -19.60
CA ASN A 249 -4.76 7.87 -20.08
C ASN A 249 -5.07 9.15 -19.29
N LEU A 250 -4.76 9.23 -17.99
CA LEU A 250 -5.16 10.35 -17.12
C LEU A 250 -3.98 11.17 -16.61
N SER A 251 -2.73 10.70 -16.77
CA SER A 251 -1.54 11.17 -16.06
C SER A 251 -1.53 10.86 -14.56
N GLN A 252 -0.33 10.79 -14.00
CA GLN A 252 -0.11 10.51 -12.57
C GLN A 252 -0.73 11.57 -11.65
N ALA A 253 -0.72 12.84 -12.06
CA ALA A 253 -1.28 13.95 -11.30
C ALA A 253 -2.81 13.83 -11.10
N VAL A 254 -3.46 12.96 -11.87
CA VAL A 254 -4.90 12.69 -11.77
C VAL A 254 -5.17 11.28 -11.23
N SER A 255 -4.43 10.27 -11.69
CA SER A 255 -4.66 8.87 -11.31
C SER A 255 -4.32 8.59 -9.83
N PHE A 256 -3.22 9.13 -9.30
CA PHE A 256 -2.75 8.80 -7.95
C PHE A 256 -3.74 9.20 -6.85
N PRO A 257 -4.31 10.43 -6.86
CA PRO A 257 -5.32 10.80 -5.87
C PRO A 257 -6.58 9.92 -5.93
N ILE A 258 -7.02 9.56 -7.14
CA ILE A 258 -8.21 8.72 -7.34
C ILE A 258 -7.93 7.30 -6.83
N VAL A 259 -6.85 6.66 -7.30
CA VAL A 259 -6.53 5.27 -7.00
C VAL A 259 -6.11 5.06 -5.54
N SER A 260 -5.53 6.08 -4.88
CA SER A 260 -5.10 5.94 -3.49
C SER A 260 -6.25 5.93 -2.48
N MET A 261 -7.40 6.55 -2.79
CA MET A 261 -8.47 6.75 -1.80
C MET A 261 -9.83 6.17 -2.19
N VAL A 262 -10.17 6.08 -3.49
CA VAL A 262 -11.45 5.50 -3.91
C VAL A 262 -11.58 4.01 -3.55
N PRO A 263 -10.54 3.16 -3.62
CA PRO A 263 -10.65 1.78 -3.11
C PRO A 263 -11.00 1.72 -1.62
N GLY A 264 -10.56 2.69 -0.82
CA GLY A 264 -10.93 2.82 0.59
C GLY A 264 -12.43 3.07 0.79
N VAL A 265 -13.05 3.86 -0.09
CA VAL A 265 -14.52 4.05 -0.12
C VAL A 265 -15.22 2.71 -0.39
N CYS A 266 -14.77 1.95 -1.40
CA CYS A 266 -15.35 0.64 -1.72
C CYS A 266 -15.22 -0.34 -0.56
N ALA A 267 -14.05 -0.40 0.07
CA ALA A 267 -13.82 -1.25 1.24
C ALA A 267 -14.73 -0.86 2.41
N ALA A 268 -14.87 0.44 2.70
CA ALA A 268 -15.72 0.91 3.78
C ALA A 268 -17.21 0.65 3.53
N LEU A 269 -17.69 0.80 2.29
CA LEU A 269 -19.06 0.44 1.92
C LEU A 269 -19.29 -1.07 2.06
N TRP A 270 -18.32 -1.89 1.66
CA TRP A 270 -18.37 -3.33 1.85
C TRP A 270 -18.45 -3.71 3.33
N SER A 271 -17.64 -3.08 4.18
CA SER A 271 -17.71 -3.20 5.65
C SER A 271 -19.12 -2.92 6.18
N VAL A 272 -19.72 -1.77 5.83
CA VAL A 272 -21.07 -1.42 6.29
C VAL A 272 -22.15 -2.40 5.82
N PHE A 273 -22.19 -2.73 4.52
CA PHE A 273 -23.31 -3.48 3.95
C PHE A 273 -23.19 -4.99 4.15
N TYR A 274 -21.98 -5.54 4.07
CA TYR A 274 -21.74 -6.97 4.14
C TYR A 274 -21.38 -7.43 5.54
N PHE A 275 -20.31 -6.86 6.12
CA PHE A 275 -19.81 -7.27 7.44
C PHE A 275 -20.62 -6.69 8.59
N ARG A 276 -21.24 -5.52 8.39
CA ARG A 276 -21.95 -4.77 9.43
C ARG A 276 -21.08 -4.51 10.66
N ASP A 277 -19.78 -4.37 10.43
CA ASP A 277 -18.74 -4.12 11.43
C ASP A 277 -18.63 -2.64 11.84
N ILE A 278 -19.19 -1.73 11.03
CA ILE A 278 -19.27 -0.30 11.35
C ILE A 278 -20.69 0.02 11.82
N GLU A 279 -20.90 -0.05 13.14
CA GLU A 279 -22.18 0.28 13.76
C GLU A 279 -22.13 1.61 14.51
N GLY A 280 -23.31 2.23 14.67
CA GLY A 280 -23.48 3.44 15.46
C GLY A 280 -23.62 4.73 14.63
N PRO A 281 -24.50 5.66 15.07
CA PRO A 281 -24.85 6.86 14.30
C PRO A 281 -23.70 7.87 14.18
N ARG A 282 -22.69 7.80 15.06
CA ARG A 282 -21.49 8.64 14.96
C ARG A 282 -20.54 8.14 13.88
N ASN A 283 -20.26 6.84 13.86
CA ASN A 283 -19.36 6.21 12.90
C ASN A 283 -19.95 6.26 11.49
N LEU A 284 -21.26 6.00 11.35
CA LEU A 284 -21.96 6.12 10.07
C LEU A 284 -21.97 7.56 9.54
N ARG A 285 -22.15 8.58 10.41
CA ARG A 285 -22.04 9.99 10.00
C ARG A 285 -20.62 10.35 9.56
N LEU A 286 -19.62 9.94 10.33
CA LEU A 286 -18.21 10.19 9.98
C LEU A 286 -17.84 9.53 8.66
N LEU A 287 -18.28 8.29 8.45
CA LEU A 287 -18.09 7.55 7.21
C LEU A 287 -18.78 8.24 6.03
N ALA A 288 -20.04 8.64 6.18
CA ALA A 288 -20.76 9.37 5.13
C ALA A 288 -20.04 10.66 4.73
N ILE A 289 -19.54 11.42 5.71
CA ILE A 289 -18.74 12.63 5.46
C ILE A 289 -17.43 12.28 4.74
N ALA A 290 -16.71 11.24 5.19
CA ALA A 290 -15.45 10.80 4.58
C ALA A 290 -15.65 10.37 3.12
N VAL A 291 -16.71 9.61 2.83
CA VAL A 291 -17.08 9.17 1.49
C VAL A 291 -17.42 10.37 0.61
N LEU A 292 -18.26 11.29 1.07
CA LEU A 292 -18.64 12.48 0.29
C LEU A 292 -17.45 13.36 -0.04
N ILE A 293 -16.58 13.63 0.94
CA ILE A 293 -15.36 14.44 0.75
C ILE A 293 -14.41 13.75 -0.24
N THR A 294 -14.19 12.45 -0.08
CA THR A 294 -13.28 11.68 -0.94
C THR A 294 -13.78 11.60 -2.38
N LEU A 295 -15.08 11.33 -2.58
CA LEU A 295 -15.68 11.28 -3.91
C LEU A 295 -15.68 12.66 -4.57
N THR A 296 -16.01 13.72 -3.83
CA THR A 296 -15.94 15.10 -4.35
C THR A 296 -14.52 15.45 -4.76
N GLY A 297 -13.53 15.13 -3.92
CA GLY A 297 -12.13 15.34 -4.24
C GLY A 297 -11.68 14.56 -5.49
N ALA A 298 -12.04 13.28 -5.59
CA ALA A 298 -11.72 12.43 -6.74
C ALA A 298 -12.37 12.96 -8.04
N ILE A 299 -13.62 13.44 -7.97
CA ILE A 299 -14.31 14.06 -9.11
C ILE A 299 -13.60 15.37 -9.51
N CYS A 300 -13.25 16.23 -8.56
CA CYS A 300 -12.50 17.46 -8.85
C CYS A 300 -11.15 17.17 -9.52
N VAL A 301 -10.39 16.20 -9.00
CA VAL A 301 -9.12 15.75 -9.61
C VAL A 301 -9.37 15.19 -11.02
N GLY A 302 -10.39 14.36 -11.21
CA GLY A 302 -10.74 13.80 -12.53
C GLY A 302 -11.10 14.86 -13.57
N ILE A 303 -11.92 15.85 -13.19
CA ILE A 303 -12.33 16.97 -14.06
C ILE A 303 -11.18 17.94 -14.32
N SER A 304 -10.15 17.95 -13.47
CA SER A 304 -9.02 18.89 -13.62
C SER A 304 -8.08 18.59 -14.79
N LYS A 305 -8.22 17.41 -15.41
CA LYS A 305 -7.46 17.00 -16.59
C LYS A 305 -7.68 17.98 -17.74
#